data_AF-A0A2S8BH29-F1
#
_entry.id   AF-A0A2S8BH29-F1
#
_cell.length_a   1.000
_cell.length_b   1.000
_cell.length_c   1.000
_cell.angle_alpha   90.00
_cell.angle_beta   90.00
_cell.angle_gamma   90.00
#
_symmetry.space_group_name_H-M   'P 1'
#
loop_
_entity.id
_entity.type
_entity.pdbx_description
1 polymer ?
#
loop_
_entity_poly.entity_id
_entity_poly.type
_entity_poly.pdbx_seq_one_letter_code
_entity_poly.pdbx_strand_id
1 'polypeptide(L)'
;MAPVIPLSEAEILALLARDPDYGQLDDPHRLAACLRGLDYPASTRVLGARPIQLDGKPAELLVVPGDRADTVIALAVATNCSAVDTGLLADTTVTRR
;
A
#
# COMPACT_ATOMS: atom_id res chain seq x y z
N MET A 1 -5.67 -14.26 -13.98
CA MET A 1 -5.82 -14.11 -12.52
C MET A 1 -5.22 -12.77 -12.15
N ALA A 2 -5.86 -12.03 -11.24
CA ALA A 2 -5.20 -10.87 -10.64
C ALA A 2 -4.09 -11.36 -9.70
N PRO A 3 -2.96 -10.63 -9.59
CA PRO A 3 -1.91 -11.00 -8.67
C PRO A 3 -2.40 -10.89 -7.22
N VAL A 4 -1.78 -11.66 -6.31
CA VAL A 4 -2.11 -11.67 -4.90
C VAL A 4 -0.94 -11.15 -4.09
N ILE A 5 -1.21 -10.33 -3.07
CA ILE A 5 -0.16 -9.81 -2.19
C ILE A 5 0.53 -11.00 -1.51
N PRO A 6 1.87 -11.14 -1.64
CA PRO A 6 2.60 -12.31 -1.17
C PRO A 6 2.97 -12.21 0.32
N LEU A 7 2.05 -11.66 1.13
CA LEU A 7 2.18 -11.54 2.57
C LEU A 7 0.94 -12.13 3.23
N SER A 8 1.16 -12.83 4.33
CA SER A 8 0.10 -13.21 5.24
C SER A 8 -0.50 -12.00 5.95
N GLU A 9 -1.72 -12.15 6.47
CA GLU A 9 -2.38 -11.12 7.29
C GLU A 9 -1.49 -10.68 8.47
N ALA A 10 -0.83 -11.64 9.15
CA ALA A 10 0.06 -11.36 10.26
C ALA A 10 1.28 -10.51 9.84
N GLU A 11 1.85 -10.77 8.66
CA GLU A 11 2.95 -9.96 8.13
C GLU A 11 2.51 -8.55 7.76
N ILE A 12 1.30 -8.38 7.20
CA ILE A 12 0.73 -7.05 6.93
C ILE A 12 0.53 -6.27 8.24
N LEU A 13 -0.06 -6.92 9.26
CA LEU A 13 -0.26 -6.29 10.57
C LEU A 13 1.07 -5.95 11.27
N ALA A 14 2.11 -6.76 11.08
CA ALA A 14 3.43 -6.48 11.64
C ALA A 14 4.09 -5.21 11.07
N LEU A 15 3.64 -4.71 9.91
CA LEU A 15 4.12 -3.43 9.35
C LEU A 15 3.63 -2.22 10.15
N LEU A 16 2.49 -2.35 10.85
CA LEU A 16 1.92 -1.27 11.66
C LEU A 16 2.78 -0.91 12.88
N ALA A 17 3.72 -1.79 13.25
CA ALA A 17 4.62 -1.62 14.38
C ALA A 17 6.00 -1.06 13.98
N ARG A 18 6.18 -0.64 12.71
CA ARG A 18 7.46 -0.20 12.15
C ARG A 18 7.27 1.12 11.41
N ASP A 19 8.36 1.86 11.24
CA ASP A 19 8.34 3.02 10.35
C ASP A 19 8.10 2.55 8.90
N PRO A 20 7.20 3.19 8.15
CA PRO A 20 6.94 2.84 6.77
C PRO A 20 8.20 2.98 5.89
N ASP A 21 8.56 1.93 5.18
CA ASP A 21 9.55 1.97 4.10
C ASP A 21 8.82 2.12 2.77
N TYR A 22 8.87 3.32 2.19
CA TYR A 22 8.17 3.64 0.95
C TYR A 22 8.92 3.23 -0.32
N GLY A 23 10.17 2.75 -0.21
CA GLY A 23 10.98 2.39 -1.35
C GLY A 23 11.05 3.50 -2.40
N GLN A 24 10.59 3.22 -3.63
CA GLN A 24 10.58 4.17 -4.74
C GLN A 24 9.51 5.28 -4.60
N LEU A 25 8.64 5.22 -3.59
CA LEU A 25 7.63 6.24 -3.29
C LEU A 25 8.01 7.12 -2.08
N ASP A 26 9.30 7.20 -1.74
CA ASP A 26 9.82 8.00 -0.63
C ASP A 26 9.61 9.52 -0.77
N ASP A 27 9.50 10.04 -2.01
CA ASP A 27 9.08 11.42 -2.27
C ASP A 27 7.63 11.66 -1.79
N PRO A 28 7.40 12.55 -0.80
CA PRO A 28 6.08 12.83 -0.27
C PRO A 28 5.09 13.35 -1.31
N HIS A 29 5.54 14.11 -2.31
CA HIS A 29 4.66 14.61 -3.37
C HIS A 29 4.19 13.49 -4.28
N ARG A 30 5.07 12.52 -4.53
CA ARG A 30 4.77 11.32 -5.31
C ARG A 30 3.79 10.42 -4.58
N LEU A 31 4.02 10.16 -3.29
CA LEU A 31 3.11 9.39 -2.45
C LEU A 31 1.71 10.03 -2.40
N ALA A 32 1.64 11.34 -2.18
CA ALA A 32 0.37 12.07 -2.17
C ALA A 32 -0.36 12.04 -3.53
N ALA A 33 0.37 12.05 -4.65
CA ALA A 33 -0.21 11.88 -5.98
C ALA A 33 -0.75 10.46 -6.19
N CYS A 34 0.01 9.44 -5.80
CA CYS A 34 -0.38 8.03 -5.84
C CYS A 34 -1.69 7.80 -5.06
N LEU A 35 -1.76 8.27 -3.81
CA LEU A 35 -2.96 8.18 -2.97
C LEU A 35 -4.18 8.84 -3.62
N ARG A 36 -4.03 10.05 -4.18
CA ARG A 36 -5.13 10.71 -4.91
C ARG A 36 -5.62 9.93 -6.11
N GLY A 37 -4.71 9.32 -6.87
CA GLY A 37 -5.09 8.49 -8.01
C GLY A 37 -5.88 7.25 -7.58
N LEU A 38 -5.60 6.71 -6.40
CA LEU A 38 -6.30 5.58 -5.77
C LEU A 38 -7.60 5.99 -5.05
N ASP A 39 -8.08 7.22 -5.27
CA ASP A 39 -9.26 7.81 -4.60
C ASP A 39 -9.11 7.99 -3.08
N TYR A 40 -7.88 8.00 -2.56
CA TYR A 40 -7.58 8.38 -1.18
C TYR A 40 -7.25 9.87 -1.06
N PRO A 41 -7.64 10.54 0.04
CA PRO A 41 -7.12 11.87 0.34
C PRO A 41 -5.58 11.90 0.30
N ALA A 42 -5.00 12.97 -0.25
CA ALA A 42 -3.54 13.16 -0.26
C ALA A 42 -2.91 13.16 1.15
N SER A 43 -3.72 13.48 2.16
CA SER A 43 -3.35 13.48 3.59
C SER A 43 -3.58 12.12 4.27
N THR A 44 -3.95 11.07 3.53
CA THR A 44 -4.16 9.73 4.10
C THR A 44 -2.88 9.26 4.76
N ARG A 45 -2.97 8.94 6.04
CA ARG A 45 -1.85 8.43 6.80
C ARG A 45 -1.61 6.97 6.42
N VAL A 46 -0.50 6.70 5.74
CA VAL A 46 0.01 5.34 5.57
C VAL A 46 0.50 4.84 6.94
N LEU A 47 -0.05 3.70 7.36
CA LEU A 47 0.19 3.09 8.66
C LEU A 47 1.39 2.13 8.64
N GLY A 48 1.75 1.64 7.46
CA GLY A 48 2.90 0.78 7.22
C GLY A 48 3.19 0.72 5.73
N ALA A 49 4.46 0.56 5.36
CA ALA A 49 4.85 0.37 3.98
C ALA A 49 6.08 -0.53 3.88
N ARG A 50 6.22 -1.24 2.76
CA ARG A 50 7.46 -1.92 2.39
C ARG A 50 7.52 -2.20 0.88
N PRO A 51 8.73 -2.27 0.31
CA PRO A 51 8.93 -2.90 -0.99
C PRO A 51 8.60 -4.39 -0.96
N ILE A 52 7.95 -4.87 -2.02
CA ILE A 52 7.64 -6.27 -2.28
C ILE A 52 7.93 -6.63 -3.75
N GLN A 53 7.87 -7.92 -4.06
CA GLN A 53 7.83 -8.40 -5.45
C GLN A 53 6.50 -9.07 -5.73
N LEU A 54 5.88 -8.69 -6.84
CA LEU A 54 4.59 -9.22 -7.27
C LEU A 54 4.72 -9.67 -8.72
N ASP A 55 4.54 -10.97 -8.98
CA ASP A 55 4.74 -11.59 -10.29
C ASP A 55 6.10 -11.22 -10.94
N GLY A 56 7.16 -11.18 -10.13
CA GLY A 56 8.52 -10.84 -10.57
C GLY A 56 8.75 -9.36 -10.88
N LYS A 57 7.77 -8.49 -10.59
CA LYS A 57 7.89 -7.03 -10.73
C LYS A 57 8.04 -6.36 -9.37
N PRO A 58 8.86 -5.31 -9.25
CA PRO A 58 8.92 -4.51 -8.03
C PRO A 58 7.59 -3.77 -7.81
N ALA A 59 7.12 -3.77 -6.57
CA ALA A 59 5.93 -3.06 -6.15
C ALA A 59 6.13 -2.51 -4.73
N GLU A 60 5.45 -1.43 -4.42
CA GLU A 60 5.41 -0.86 -3.07
C GLU A 60 4.10 -1.26 -2.41
N LEU A 61 4.18 -1.85 -1.23
CA LEU A 61 3.01 -2.14 -0.41
C LEU A 61 2.73 -0.95 0.50
N LEU A 62 1.53 -0.41 0.43
CA LEU A 62 1.03 0.65 1.31
C LEU A 62 -0.10 0.10 2.16
N VAL A 63 -0.02 0.25 3.48
CA VAL A 63 -1.08 -0.14 4.41
C VAL A 63 -1.79 1.11 4.91
N VAL A 64 -3.07 1.25 4.61
CA VAL A 64 -3.91 2.41 4.96
C VAL A 64 -5.05 2.00 5.89
N PRO A 65 -5.69 2.95 6.62
CA PRO A 65 -6.92 2.65 7.36
C PRO A 65 -8.00 2.10 6.42
N GLY A 66 -8.72 1.07 6.86
CA GLY A 66 -9.93 0.62 6.16
C GLY A 66 -11.19 1.36 6.62
N ASP A 67 -12.34 0.99 6.06
CA ASP A 67 -13.64 1.60 6.38
C ASP A 67 -14.09 1.40 7.83
N ARG A 68 -13.52 0.40 8.52
CA ARG A 68 -13.80 0.09 9.93
C ARG A 68 -12.56 0.36 10.77
N ALA A 69 -12.77 0.77 12.02
CA ALA A 69 -11.68 1.10 12.95
C ALA A 69 -10.70 -0.07 13.17
N ASP A 70 -11.18 -1.31 13.07
CA ASP A 70 -10.44 -2.55 13.23
C ASP A 70 -9.97 -3.14 11.90
N THR A 71 -9.99 -2.39 10.78
CA THR A 71 -9.43 -2.87 9.50
C THR A 71 -8.27 -2.02 8.99
N VAL A 72 -7.47 -2.67 8.15
CA VAL A 72 -6.52 -2.03 7.25
C VAL A 72 -6.74 -2.54 5.84
N ILE A 73 -6.36 -1.73 4.87
CA ILE A 73 -6.28 -2.14 3.47
C ILE A 73 -4.81 -2.11 3.08
N ALA A 74 -4.30 -3.21 2.54
CA ALA A 74 -2.96 -3.28 1.98
C ALA A 74 -3.07 -3.16 0.45
N LEU A 75 -2.37 -2.18 -0.12
CA LEU A 75 -2.39 -1.81 -1.52
C LEU A 75 -1.01 -2.09 -2.10
N ALA A 76 -0.89 -3.01 -3.05
CA ALA A 76 0.34 -3.22 -3.81
C ALA A 76 0.30 -2.38 -5.08
N VAL A 77 1.16 -1.38 -5.16
CA VAL A 77 1.24 -0.45 -6.30
C VAL A 77 2.55 -0.61 -7.05
N ALA A 78 2.54 -0.42 -8.36
CA ALA A 78 3.75 -0.40 -9.15
C ALA A 78 4.63 0.80 -8.78
N THR A 79 5.94 0.68 -9.01
CA THR A 79 6.92 1.73 -8.69
C THR A 79 6.72 3.01 -9.48
N ASN A 80 5.85 3.04 -10.51
CA ASN A 80 5.48 4.21 -11.29
C ASN A 80 4.19 4.91 -10.79
N CYS A 81 3.63 4.50 -9.66
CA CYS A 81 2.38 5.06 -9.13
C CYS A 81 2.38 6.60 -9.08
N SER A 82 1.28 7.19 -9.53
CA SER A 82 1.04 8.62 -9.66
C SER A 82 -0.47 8.92 -9.65
N ALA A 83 -0.84 10.20 -9.81
CA ALA A 83 -2.24 10.62 -9.86
C ALA A 83 -2.99 10.22 -11.14
N VAL A 84 -2.27 9.86 -12.22
CA VAL A 84 -2.86 9.51 -13.53
C VAL A 84 -2.61 8.07 -13.95
N ASP A 85 -1.66 7.41 -13.29
CA ASP A 85 -1.39 5.98 -13.39
C ASP A 85 -1.16 5.46 -11.98
N THR A 86 -2.20 4.86 -11.40
CA THR A 86 -2.14 4.34 -10.03
C THR A 86 -1.27 3.10 -9.93
N GLY A 87 -1.06 2.39 -11.04
CA GLY A 87 -0.35 1.12 -11.04
C GLY A 87 -0.85 0.13 -9.98
N LEU A 88 -2.12 0.18 -9.55
CA LEU A 88 -2.64 -0.74 -8.54
C LEU A 88 -2.59 -2.17 -9.09
N LEU A 89 -1.81 -3.01 -8.44
CA LEU A 89 -1.61 -4.39 -8.87
C LEU A 89 -2.53 -5.34 -8.11
N ALA A 90 -2.64 -5.16 -6.80
CA ALA A 90 -3.49 -5.96 -5.92
C ALA A 90 -3.85 -5.17 -4.66
N ASP A 91 -4.98 -5.51 -4.06
CA ASP A 91 -5.37 -5.04 -2.74
C ASP A 91 -5.93 -6.18 -1.88
N THR A 92 -5.85 -6.02 -0.56
CA THR A 92 -6.53 -6.90 0.38
C THR A 92 -6.92 -6.17 1.65
N THR A 93 -8.05 -6.55 2.25
CA THR A 93 -8.51 -6.02 3.54
C THR A 93 -8.18 -7.00 4.64
N VAL A 94 -7.54 -6.52 5.72
CA VAL A 94 -7.14 -7.32 6.89
C VAL A 94 -7.81 -6.77 8.15
N THR A 95 -8.28 -7.66 9.03
CA THR A 95 -8.83 -7.27 10.33
C THR A 95 -7.73 -7.30 11.40
N ARG A 96 -7.61 -6.22 12.19
CA ARG A 96 -6.71 -6.08 13.34
C ARG A 96 -7.35 -6.80 14.55
N ARG A 97 -7.21 -8.11 14.64
CA ARG A 97 -7.70 -8.90 15.79
C ARG A 97 -6.60 -9.16 16.80
#